data_AF-A0A2A3EM50-F1
#
_entry.id   AF-A0A2A3EM50-F1
#
_cell.length_a   1.000
_cell.length_b   1.000
_cell.length_c   1.000
_cell.angle_alpha   90.00
_cell.angle_beta   90.00
_cell.angle_gamma   90.00
#
_symmetry.space_group_name_H-M   'P 1'
#
loop_
_entity.id
_entity.type
_entity.pdbx_description
1 polymer ?
#
loop_
_entity_poly.entity_id
_entity_poly.type
_entity_poly.pdbx_seq_one_letter_code
_entity_poly.pdbx_strand_id
1 'polypeptide(L)' 'MVYAIFKPFLLEKTRKRLHFHGTDREALISFLGVKNLPIEFGGELEMPNQPIGQDIYEYIYKFEKKFEEINKFGYVVNEK' A
#
# COMPACT_ATOMS: atom_id res chain seq x y z
N MET A 1 5.74 -14.76 11.16
CA MET A 1 7.19 -14.95 10.90
C MET A 1 7.81 -13.87 10.02
N VAL A 2 7.24 -13.53 8.86
CA VAL A 2 7.82 -12.54 7.93
C VAL A 2 8.04 -11.15 8.58
N TYR A 3 7.08 -10.64 9.35
CA TYR A 3 7.24 -9.33 10.02
C TYR A 3 8.48 -9.25 10.91
N ALA A 4 8.86 -10.32 11.59
CA ALA A 4 10.02 -10.33 12.49
C ALA A 4 11.34 -10.11 11.73
N ILE A 5 11.42 -10.56 10.47
CA ILE A 5 12.58 -10.36 9.59
C ILE A 5 12.69 -8.88 9.19
N PHE A 6 11.56 -8.22 8.92
CA PHE A 6 11.54 -6.82 8.50
C PHE A 6 11.59 -5.81 9.65
N LYS A 7 11.08 -6.19 10.84
CA LYS A 7 11.01 -5.35 12.03
C LYS A 7 12.30 -4.58 12.36
N PRO A 8 13.52 -5.16 12.32
CA PRO A 8 14.74 -4.41 12.61
C PRO A 8 15.01 -3.26 11.63
N PHE A 9 14.50 -3.32 10.40
CA PHE A 9 14.70 -2.29 9.37
C PHE A 9 13.64 -1.18 9.40
N LEU A 10 12.56 -1.35 10.18
CA LEU A 10 11.50 -0.36 10.30
C LEU A 10 11.84 0.66 11.38
N LEU A 11 11.76 1.95 11.05
CA LEU A 11 11.89 3.04 12.02
C LEU A 11 10.80 2.97 13.09
N GLU A 12 11.08 3.50 14.29
CA GLU A 12 10.14 3.47 15.42
C GLU A 12 8.77 4.07 15.07
N LYS A 13 8.77 5.20 14.35
CA LYS A 13 7.55 5.85 13.86
C LYS A 13 6.70 4.93 12.96
N THR A 14 7.34 4.21 12.04
CA THR A 14 6.66 3.26 11.14
C THR A 14 6.13 2.07 11.91
N ARG A 15 6.92 1.53 12.85
CA ARG A 15 6.48 0.42 13.73
C ARG A 15 5.25 0.80 14.55
N LYS A 16 5.17 2.04 15.06
CA LYS A 16 4.02 2.55 15.82
C LYS A 16 2.75 2.76 14.98
N ARG A 17 2.87 2.85 13.65
CA ARG A 17 1.74 3.06 12.72
C ARG A 17 1.28 1.78 12.02
N LEU A 18 1.95 0.66 12.27
CA LEU A 18 1.57 -0.63 11.72
C LEU A 18 0.66 -1.35 12.72
N HIS A 19 -0.62 -1.45 12.39
CA HIS A 19 -1.63 -2.07 13.24
C HIS A 19 -1.98 -3.46 12.69
N PHE A 20 -1.89 -4.49 13.55
CA PHE A 20 -2.26 -5.85 13.21
C PHE A 20 -3.55 -6.22 13.94
N HIS A 21 -4.66 -6.26 13.20
CA HIS A 21 -5.98 -6.58 13.76
C HIS A 21 -6.30 -8.09 13.70
N GLY A 22 -5.60 -8.86 12.86
CA GLY A 22 -5.79 -10.31 12.75
C GLY A 22 -7.22 -10.67 12.32
N THR A 23 -7.92 -11.44 13.16
CA THR A 23 -9.33 -11.83 12.96
C THR A 23 -10.32 -10.87 13.63
N ASP A 24 -9.85 -9.86 14.38
CA ASP A 24 -10.70 -8.87 15.03
C ASP A 24 -11.18 -7.83 14.00
N ARG A 25 -12.43 -7.99 13.54
CA ARG A 25 -13.07 -7.07 12.59
C ARG A 25 -13.58 -5.80 13.24
N GLU A 26 -14.00 -5.86 14.50
CA GLU A 26 -14.47 -4.68 15.24
C GLU A 26 -13.35 -3.66 15.44
N ALA A 27 -12.15 -4.12 15.81
CA ALA A 27 -10.99 -3.25 15.92
C ALA A 27 -10.57 -2.62 14.57
N LEU A 28 -10.76 -3.35 13.46
CA LEU A 28 -10.49 -2.84 12.11
C LEU A 28 -11.53 -1.79 11.70
N ILE A 29 -12.81 -2.07 11.93
CA ILE A 29 -13.93 -1.15 11.63
C ILE A 29 -13.82 0.11 12.48
N SER A 30 -13.48 0.00 13.75
CA SER A 30 -13.25 1.16 14.62
C SER A 30 -12.10 2.04 14.13
N PHE A 31 -11.10 1.48 13.45
CA PHE A 31 -9.94 2.24 12.96
C PHE A 31 -10.19 2.92 11.61
N LEU A 32 -10.90 2.26 10.69
CA LEU A 32 -11.11 2.74 9.31
C LEU A 32 -12.49 3.36 9.06
N GLY A 33 -13.48 3.02 9.89
CA GLY A 33 -14.89 3.37 9.72
C GLY A 33 -15.62 2.41 8.77
N VAL A 34 -16.87 2.09 9.11
CA VAL A 34 -17.71 1.12 8.41
C VAL A 34 -17.92 1.45 6.92
N LYS A 35 -18.07 2.73 6.59
CA LYS A 35 -18.31 3.21 5.21
C LYS A 35 -17.14 3.01 4.25
N ASN A 36 -15.92 2.90 4.78
CA ASN A 36 -14.70 2.83 3.99
C ASN A 36 -14.19 1.39 3.81
N LEU A 37 -14.82 0.43 4.49
CA LEU A 37 -14.44 -0.97 4.45
C LEU A 37 -15.33 -1.76 3.50
N PRO A 38 -14.76 -2.68 2.72
CA PRO A 38 -15.55 -3.62 1.93
C PRO A 38 -16.52 -4.43 2.78
N ILE A 39 -17.65 -4.83 2.20
CA ILE A 39 -18.67 -5.66 2.85
C ILE A 39 -18.07 -6.98 3.37
N GLU A 40 -17.10 -7.56 2.67
CA GLU A 40 -16.39 -8.80 3.06
C GLU A 40 -15.58 -8.65 4.36
N PHE A 41 -15.29 -7.42 4.76
CA PHE A 41 -14.63 -7.10 6.03
C PHE A 41 -15.60 -6.52 7.08
N GLY A 42 -16.92 -6.56 6.81
CA GLY A 42 -17.96 -6.04 7.71
C GLY A 42 -18.25 -4.55 7.54
N GLY A 43 -17.85 -3.94 6.43
CA GLY A 43 -18.18 -2.55 6.11
C GLY A 43 -19.38 -2.40 5.17
N GLU A 44 -19.53 -1.20 4.61
CA GLU A 44 -20.63 -0.82 3.69
C GLU A 44 -20.14 -0.53 2.26
N LEU A 45 -18.83 -0.59 2.00
CA LEU A 45 -18.27 -0.30 0.68
C LEU A 45 -18.50 -1.49 -0.27
N GLU A 46 -19.30 -1.28 -1.31
CA GLU A 46 -19.44 -2.22 -2.41
C GLU A 46 -18.22 -2.13 -3.34
N MET A 47 -17.40 -3.18 -3.36
CA MET A 47 -16.26 -3.26 -4.26
C MET A 47 -16.71 -3.57 -5.69
N PRO A 48 -16.03 -3.05 -6.72
CA PRO A 48 -16.34 -3.38 -8.11
C PRO A 48 -16.19 -4.88 -8.36
N ASN A 49 -17.15 -5.48 -9.07
CA ASN A 49 -17.09 -6.89 -9.49
C ASN A 49 -16.08 -7.13 -10.64
N GLN A 50 -15.51 -6.08 -11.21
CA GLN A 50 -14.53 -6.16 -12.28
C GLN A 50 -13.11 -6.01 -11.73
N PRO A 51 -12.11 -6.72 -12.30
CA PRO A 51 -10.72 -6.56 -11.89
C PRO A 51 -10.22 -5.12 -12.11
N ILE A 52 -9.81 -4.46 -11.04
CA ILE A 52 -9.28 -3.08 -11.06
C ILE A 52 -7.84 -2.98 -11.59
N GLY A 53 -7.19 -4.11 -11.88
CA GLY A 53 -5.76 -4.17 -12.20
C GLY A 53 -5.40 -3.43 -13.49
N GLN A 54 -6.25 -3.55 -14.53
CA GLN A 54 -6.02 -2.87 -15.81
C GLN A 54 -6.09 -1.36 -15.65
N ASP A 55 -7.11 -0.85 -14.97
CA ASP A 55 -7.29 0.59 -14.72
C ASP A 55 -6.13 1.17 -13.90
N ILE A 56 -5.64 0.42 -12.90
CA ILE A 56 -4.47 0.81 -12.10
C ILE A 56 -3.22 0.86 -12.99
N TYR A 57 -3.01 -0.15 -13.83
CA TYR A 57 -1.89 -0.18 -14.77
C TYR A 57 -1.92 1.03 -15.69
N GLU A 58 -3.06 1.29 -16.34
CA GLU A 58 -3.22 2.42 -17.26
C GLU A 58 -3.03 3.77 -16.54
N TYR A 59 -3.49 3.88 -15.30
CA TYR A 59 -3.26 5.07 -14.48
C TYR A 59 -1.78 5.29 -14.18
N ILE A 60 -1.07 4.25 -13.73
CA ILE A 60 0.37 4.33 -13.42
C ILE A 60 1.18 4.60 -14.68
N TYR A 61 0.83 3.97 -15.81
CA TYR A 61 1.50 4.12 -17.10
C TYR A 61 1.51 5.57 -17.61
N LYS A 62 0.48 6.38 -17.27
CA LYS A 62 0.47 7.82 -17.59
C LYS A 62 1.67 8.58 -17.02
N PHE A 63 2.33 8.04 -15.99
CA PHE A 63 3.49 8.66 -15.35
C PHE A 63 4.84 8.09 -15.83
N GLU A 64 4.85 7.17 -16.81
CA GLU A 64 6.06 6.49 -17.28
C GLU A 64 7.15 7.48 -17.71
N LYS A 65 6.82 8.47 -18.54
CA LYS A 65 7.81 9.49 -18.96
C LYS A 65 8.43 10.24 -17.79
N LYS A 66 7.61 10.60 -16.79
CA LYS A 66 8.09 11.26 -15.58
C LYS A 66 8.98 10.33 -14.76
N PHE A 67 8.65 9.05 -14.70
CA PHE A 67 9.49 8.04 -14.04
C PHE A 67 10.84 7.89 -14.76
N GLU A 68 10.86 7.81 -16.09
CA GLU A 68 12.10 7.78 -16.89
C GLU A 68 12.97 9.02 -16.67
N GLU A 69 12.36 10.21 -16.61
CA GLU A 69 13.07 11.46 -16.30
C GLU A 69 13.66 11.44 -14.89
N ILE A 70 12.88 11.01 -13.89
CA ILE A 70 13.34 10.96 -12.50
C ILE A 70 14.49 9.95 -12.33
N ASN A 71 14.45 8.84 -13.06
CA ASN A 71 15.51 7.82 -13.02
C ASN A 71 16.86 8.30 -13.58
N LYS A 72 16.92 9.46 -14.26
CA LYS A 72 18.19 10.07 -14.68
C LYS A 72 18.91 10.78 -13.52
N PHE A 73 18.21 11.08 -12.43
CA PHE A 73 18.82 11.68 -11.24
C PHE A 73 19.36 10.60 -10.30
N GLY A 74 20.47 10.90 -9.61
CA GLY A 74 21.10 9.99 -8.67
C GLY A 74 22.61 9.90 -8.89
N TYR A 75 23.24 8.89 -8.28
CA TYR A 75 24.66 8.65 -8.48
C TYR A 75 24.89 8.04 -9.86
N VAL A 76 25.43 8.83 -10.78
CA VAL A 76 25.97 8.31 -12.05
C VAL A 76 27.30 7.65 -11.70
N VAL A 77 27.40 6.32 -11.87
CA VAL A 77 28.68 5.62 -11.78
C VAL A 77 29.50 6.09 -12.98
N ASN A 78 30.42 7.03 -12.75
CA ASN A 78 31.44 7.34 -13.74
C ASN A 78 32.40 6.16 -13.76
N GLU A 79 32.27 5.30 -14.78
CA GLU A 79 33.28 4.29 -15.08
C GLU A 79 34.62 5.04 -15.32
N LYS A 80 35.64 4.66 -14.54
CA LYS A 80 37.02 5.13 -14.70
C LYS A 80 37.74 4.26 -15.72
#